data_AF-A0A5M5BTP8-F1
#
_entry.id   AF-A0A5M5BTP8-F1
#
_cell.length_a   1.000
_cell.length_b   1.000
_cell.length_c   1.000
_cell.angle_alpha   90.00
_cell.angle_beta   90.00
_cell.angle_gamma   90.00
#
_symmetry.space_group_name_H-M   'P 1'
#
loop_
_entity.id
_entity.type
_entity.pdbx_description
1 polymer ?
#
loop_
_entity_poly.entity_id
_entity_poly.type
_entity_poly.pdbx_seq_one_letter_code
_entity_poly.pdbx_strand_id
1 'polypeptide(L)'
;MKTVMNLLLCLLLLSSCYYKAPALDSEELSKKTKDSLTYLYERHYTWNTNLEVVDDSISLECLPIKDTFIQLNKGDRVVVAEFAVHPADSVDSVWVKLAHTQDEQGWVREKELKKSFVPTDSISQAIHLFSDTHASYFIIIFALFVGVYLFRAFRRKQLQMVYFNDID
;
A
#
# COMPACT_ATOMS: atom_id res chain seq x y z
N MET A 1 24.96 27.46 -2.70
CA MET A 1 24.10 26.61 -3.57
C MET A 1 23.82 25.23 -2.98
N LYS A 2 24.83 24.42 -2.61
CA LYS A 2 24.62 23.05 -2.06
C LYS A 2 23.76 23.01 -0.77
N THR A 3 23.96 23.95 0.15
CA THR A 3 23.18 24.08 1.40
C THR A 3 21.73 24.48 1.15
N VAL A 4 21.50 25.36 0.17
CA VAL A 4 20.15 25.82 -0.21
C VAL A 4 19.37 24.70 -0.90
N MET A 5 20.04 23.91 -1.74
CA MET A 5 19.44 22.75 -2.40
C MET A 5 19.08 21.64 -1.41
N ASN A 6 19.93 21.36 -0.41
CA ASN A 6 19.61 20.42 0.66
C ASN A 6 18.47 20.93 1.56
N LEU A 7 18.39 22.24 1.81
CA LEU A 7 17.30 22.83 2.58
C LEU A 7 15.97 22.74 1.84
N LEU A 8 15.95 23.01 0.52
CA LEU A 8 14.78 22.81 -0.33
C LEU A 8 14.33 21.35 -0.37
N LEU A 9 15.27 20.42 -0.46
CA LEU A 9 14.97 18.98 -0.44
C LEU A 9 14.37 18.57 0.91
N CYS A 10 14.91 19.04 2.04
CA CYS A 10 14.32 18.80 3.36
C CYS A 10 12.92 19.40 3.49
N LEU A 11 12.68 20.61 2.97
CA LEU A 11 11.38 21.26 3.01
C LEU A 11 10.33 20.51 2.18
N LEU A 12 10.72 19.95 1.02
CA LEU A 12 9.88 19.10 0.19
C LEU A 12 9.57 17.74 0.84
N LEU A 13 10.52 17.18 1.59
CA LEU A 13 10.30 15.93 2.34
C LEU A 13 9.38 16.13 3.57
N LEU A 14 9.39 17.34 4.15
CA LEU A 14 8.57 17.70 5.31
C LEU A 14 7.16 18.18 4.93
N SER A 15 6.89 18.46 3.65
CA SER A 15 5.55 18.78 3.16
C SER A 15 4.70 17.51 2.98
N SER A 16 4.53 16.73 4.05
CA SER A 16 3.50 15.70 4.08
C SER A 16 2.16 16.37 4.37
N CYS A 17 1.24 16.37 3.40
CA CYS A 17 -0.14 16.82 3.63
C CYS A 17 -0.82 15.84 4.59
N TYR A 18 -1.12 16.29 5.82
CA TYR A 18 -1.95 15.52 6.73
C TYR A 18 -3.41 15.61 6.29
N TYR A 19 -3.93 14.52 5.74
CA TYR A 19 -5.34 14.39 5.41
C TYR A 19 -6.13 14.03 6.67
N LYS A 20 -6.86 15.00 7.23
CA LYS A 20 -7.76 14.74 8.34
C LYS A 20 -8.94 13.89 7.85
N ALA A 21 -9.33 12.87 8.64
CA ALA A 21 -10.53 12.12 8.38
C ALA A 21 -11.76 13.07 8.32
N PRO A 22 -12.64 12.93 7.33
CA PRO A 22 -13.84 13.75 7.22
C PRO A 22 -14.74 13.51 8.42
N ALA A 23 -15.42 14.56 8.88
CA ALA A 23 -16.44 14.41 9.93
C ALA A 23 -17.65 13.69 9.33
N LEU A 24 -17.84 12.42 9.69
CA LEU A 24 -18.92 11.55 9.16
C LEU A 24 -20.30 11.89 9.77
N ASP A 25 -20.32 12.74 10.80
CA ASP A 25 -21.52 13.15 11.52
C ASP A 25 -22.34 14.22 10.78
N SER A 26 -21.82 14.81 9.69
CA SER A 26 -22.55 15.83 8.94
C SER A 26 -23.79 15.25 8.25
N GLU A 27 -24.93 15.94 8.35
CA GLU A 27 -26.21 15.52 7.78
C GLU A 27 -26.22 15.54 6.23
N GLU A 28 -25.24 16.22 5.62
CA GLU A 28 -25.13 16.40 4.17
C GLU A 28 -24.73 15.14 3.41
N LEU A 29 -24.11 14.16 4.07
CA LEU A 29 -23.63 12.95 3.40
C LEU A 29 -24.70 11.85 3.36
N SER A 30 -24.92 11.27 2.18
CA SER A 30 -25.81 10.11 2.02
C SER A 30 -25.31 8.94 2.88
N LYS A 31 -26.23 8.13 3.42
CA LYS A 31 -25.88 6.95 4.23
C LYS A 31 -24.88 6.03 3.52
N LYS A 32 -25.07 5.78 2.23
CA LYS A 32 -24.15 4.98 1.39
C LYS A 32 -22.76 5.60 1.31
N THR A 33 -22.66 6.92 1.17
CA THR A 33 -21.39 7.65 1.14
C THR A 33 -20.70 7.60 2.50
N LYS A 34 -21.45 7.78 3.59
CA LYS A 34 -20.93 7.64 4.95
C LYS A 34 -20.35 6.24 5.17
N ASP A 35 -21.11 5.20 4.89
CA ASP A 35 -20.67 3.81 5.04
C ASP A 35 -19.40 3.55 4.21
N SER A 36 -19.36 4.00 2.96
CA SER A 36 -18.19 3.84 2.08
C SER A 36 -16.94 4.57 2.62
N LEU A 37 -17.10 5.79 3.15
CA LEU A 37 -15.99 6.56 3.73
C LEU A 37 -15.50 5.94 5.04
N THR A 38 -16.42 5.48 5.91
CA THR A 38 -16.07 4.75 7.13
C THR A 38 -15.21 3.53 6.78
N TYR A 39 -15.62 2.73 5.81
CA TYR A 39 -14.86 1.55 5.39
C TYR A 39 -13.49 1.91 4.79
N LEU A 40 -13.42 2.97 3.98
CA LEU A 40 -12.14 3.43 3.42
C LEU A 40 -11.13 3.82 4.53
N TYR A 41 -11.58 4.52 5.56
CA TYR A 41 -10.71 4.96 6.65
C TYR A 41 -10.37 3.84 7.65
N GLU A 42 -11.30 2.92 7.93
CA GLU A 42 -11.08 1.80 8.85
C GLU A 42 -10.28 0.64 8.22
N ARG A 43 -10.54 0.34 6.93
CA ARG A 43 -10.08 -0.89 6.27
C ARG A 43 -9.21 -0.66 5.05
N HIS A 44 -9.07 0.59 4.58
CA HIS A 44 -8.26 0.97 3.41
C HIS A 44 -8.68 0.36 2.06
N TYR A 45 -9.89 -0.19 1.98
CA TYR A 45 -10.54 -0.61 0.74
C TYR A 45 -12.06 -0.42 0.86
N THR A 46 -12.72 -0.35 -0.29
CA THR A 46 -14.18 -0.18 -0.39
C THR A 46 -14.80 -1.21 -1.34
N TRP A 47 -16.12 -1.18 -1.46
CA TRP A 47 -16.82 -1.91 -2.52
C TRP A 47 -16.28 -1.54 -3.90
N ASN A 48 -16.18 -2.54 -4.80
CA ASN A 48 -15.62 -2.40 -6.14
C ASN A 48 -14.14 -1.99 -6.20
N THR A 49 -13.39 -2.18 -5.11
CA THR A 49 -11.93 -2.05 -5.18
C THR A 49 -11.35 -3.18 -6.01
N ASN A 50 -10.49 -2.84 -6.96
CA ASN A 50 -9.76 -3.80 -7.77
C ASN A 50 -8.50 -4.23 -7.01
N LEU A 51 -8.34 -5.53 -6.83
CA LEU A 51 -7.23 -6.14 -6.13
C LEU A 51 -6.53 -7.14 -7.05
N GLU A 52 -5.25 -7.37 -6.79
CA GLU A 52 -4.40 -8.34 -7.47
C GLU A 52 -3.80 -9.30 -6.45
N VAL A 53 -3.78 -10.59 -6.78
CA VAL A 53 -3.18 -11.64 -5.95
C VAL A 53 -1.66 -11.54 -6.04
N VAL A 54 -1.00 -11.42 -4.89
CA VAL A 54 0.47 -11.34 -4.79
C VAL A 54 1.13 -12.64 -4.33
N ASP A 55 0.43 -13.40 -3.49
CA ASP A 55 0.86 -14.74 -3.06
C ASP A 55 0.80 -15.75 -4.23
N ASP A 56 1.54 -16.85 -4.13
CA ASP A 56 1.62 -17.86 -5.19
C ASP A 56 0.24 -18.45 -5.55
N SER A 57 -0.56 -18.74 -4.53
CA SER A 57 -1.96 -19.14 -4.70
C SER A 57 -2.78 -18.89 -3.44
N ILE A 58 -4.06 -18.59 -3.59
CA ILE A 58 -5.03 -18.45 -2.50
C ILE A 58 -6.34 -19.13 -2.84
N SER A 59 -6.96 -19.78 -1.85
CA SER A 59 -8.25 -20.43 -1.98
C SER A 59 -9.37 -19.56 -1.44
N LEU A 60 -10.39 -19.30 -2.26
CA LEU A 60 -11.63 -18.63 -1.85
C LEU A 60 -12.71 -19.66 -1.55
N GLU A 61 -13.46 -19.48 -0.47
CA GLU A 61 -14.54 -20.36 -0.05
C GLU A 61 -15.85 -20.04 -0.79
N CYS A 62 -16.39 -21.00 -1.54
CA CYS A 62 -17.64 -20.83 -2.28
C CYS A 62 -18.87 -21.17 -1.41
N LEU A 63 -19.28 -20.23 -0.55
CA LEU A 63 -20.53 -20.36 0.21
C LEU A 63 -21.76 -20.27 -0.72
N PRO A 64 -22.83 -21.07 -0.50
CA PRO A 64 -23.13 -21.86 0.70
C PRO A 64 -22.68 -23.33 0.65
N ILE A 65 -22.02 -23.78 -0.43
CA ILE A 65 -21.61 -25.17 -0.57
C ILE A 65 -20.31 -25.36 0.21
N LYS A 66 -20.40 -26.10 1.33
CA LYS A 66 -19.24 -26.43 2.15
C LYS A 66 -18.19 -27.18 1.31
N ASP A 67 -16.92 -26.92 1.60
CA ASP A 67 -15.75 -27.56 1.01
C ASP A 67 -15.55 -27.34 -0.51
N THR A 68 -16.20 -26.31 -1.08
CA THR A 68 -15.92 -25.86 -2.45
C THR A 68 -14.99 -24.66 -2.42
N PHE A 69 -13.83 -24.77 -3.06
CA PHE A 69 -12.82 -23.71 -3.09
C PHE A 69 -12.50 -23.30 -4.52
N ILE A 70 -12.37 -21.99 -4.75
CA ILE A 70 -11.86 -21.42 -6.00
C ILE A 70 -10.41 -21.04 -5.75
N GLN A 71 -9.50 -21.61 -6.52
CA GLN A 71 -8.08 -21.29 -6.40
C GLN A 71 -7.74 -20.13 -7.34
N LEU A 72 -7.18 -19.06 -6.77
CA LEU A 72 -6.59 -17.96 -7.52
C LEU A 72 -5.08 -18.08 -7.45
N ASN A 73 -4.42 -17.68 -8.53
CA ASN A 73 -2.98 -17.68 -8.66
C ASN A 73 -2.44 -16.25 -8.65
N LYS A 74 -1.13 -16.14 -8.43
CA LYS A 74 -0.41 -14.87 -8.51
C LYS A 74 -0.70 -14.12 -9.81
N GLY A 75 -1.06 -12.85 -9.70
CA GLY A 75 -1.39 -11.96 -10.82
C GLY A 75 -2.87 -11.96 -11.22
N ASP A 76 -3.69 -12.85 -10.65
CA ASP A 76 -5.13 -12.83 -10.88
C ASP A 76 -5.74 -11.56 -10.28
N ARG A 77 -6.61 -10.92 -11.04
CA ARG A 77 -7.30 -9.69 -10.64
C ARG A 77 -8.70 -10.01 -10.16
N VAL A 78 -9.09 -9.43 -9.04
CA VAL A 78 -10.40 -9.64 -8.44
C VAL A 78 -11.01 -8.31 -8.01
N VAL A 79 -12.33 -8.30 -7.90
CA VAL A 79 -13.08 -7.15 -7.44
C VAL A 79 -13.77 -7.50 -6.13
N VAL A 80 -13.74 -6.56 -5.19
CA VAL A 80 -14.46 -6.69 -3.93
C VAL A 80 -15.95 -6.52 -4.16
N ALA A 81 -16.69 -7.62 -4.02
CA ALA A 81 -18.10 -7.73 -4.38
C ALA A 81 -19.05 -7.60 -3.19
N GLU A 82 -18.69 -8.07 -1.99
CA GLU A 82 -19.53 -8.01 -0.79
C GLU A 82 -18.71 -8.14 0.50
N PHE A 83 -19.28 -7.67 1.62
CA PHE A 83 -18.72 -7.84 2.96
C PHE A 83 -19.76 -8.47 3.88
N ALA A 84 -19.33 -9.42 4.69
CA ALA A 84 -20.14 -10.02 5.74
C ALA A 84 -19.42 -9.88 7.08
N VAL A 85 -20.10 -9.28 8.06
CA VAL A 85 -19.59 -9.14 9.42
C VAL A 85 -20.24 -10.20 10.30
N HIS A 86 -19.45 -11.13 10.78
CA HIS A 86 -19.85 -12.22 11.66
C HIS A 86 -19.18 -12.05 13.03
N PRO A 87 -19.74 -11.22 13.93
CA PRO A 87 -19.11 -10.94 15.22
C PRO A 87 -19.03 -12.16 16.16
N ALA A 88 -19.77 -13.22 15.87
CA ALA A 88 -19.74 -14.48 16.62
C ALA A 88 -18.62 -15.44 16.18
N ASP A 89 -17.92 -15.14 15.09
CA ASP A 89 -16.79 -15.94 14.63
C ASP A 89 -15.54 -15.62 15.47
N SER A 90 -14.92 -16.65 16.06
CA SER A 90 -13.76 -16.51 16.92
C SER A 90 -12.45 -16.27 16.16
N VAL A 91 -12.40 -16.57 14.86
CA VAL A 91 -11.17 -16.47 14.06
C VAL A 91 -11.06 -15.12 13.38
N ASP A 92 -12.07 -14.74 12.61
CA ASP A 92 -12.18 -13.44 11.97
C ASP A 92 -13.63 -12.97 11.88
N SER A 93 -13.88 -11.75 12.36
CA SER A 93 -15.23 -11.19 12.38
C SER A 93 -15.70 -10.67 11.03
N VAL A 94 -14.82 -10.60 10.02
CA VAL A 94 -15.11 -10.00 8.71
C VAL A 94 -14.69 -10.94 7.59
N TRP A 95 -15.64 -11.20 6.72
CA TRP A 95 -15.51 -11.98 5.51
C TRP A 95 -15.74 -11.07 4.30
N VAL A 96 -14.91 -11.24 3.27
CA VAL A 96 -14.95 -10.44 2.06
C VAL A 96 -15.19 -11.36 0.88
N LYS A 97 -16.21 -11.03 0.10
CA LYS A 97 -16.51 -11.73 -1.15
C LYS A 97 -15.72 -11.10 -2.28
N LEU A 98 -14.92 -11.91 -2.94
CA LEU A 98 -14.13 -11.54 -4.10
C LEU A 98 -14.73 -12.18 -5.34
N ALA A 99 -14.77 -11.42 -6.43
CA ALA A 99 -15.20 -11.89 -7.75
C ALA A 99 -14.03 -11.77 -8.72
N HIS A 100 -13.59 -12.90 -9.28
CA HIS A 100 -12.67 -12.92 -10.41
C HIS A 100 -13.45 -12.71 -11.72
N THR A 101 -14.49 -13.52 -11.90
CA THR A 101 -15.48 -13.42 -12.98
C THR A 101 -16.90 -13.38 -12.40
N GLN A 102 -17.93 -13.21 -13.24
CA GLN A 102 -19.32 -13.19 -12.77
C GLN A 102 -19.73 -14.51 -12.10
N ASP A 103 -19.16 -15.64 -12.53
CA ASP A 103 -19.48 -16.97 -12.01
C ASP A 103 -18.48 -17.46 -10.94
N GLU A 104 -17.24 -16.96 -10.96
CA GLU A 104 -16.19 -17.33 -10.00
C GLU A 104 -16.12 -16.30 -8.88
N GLN A 105 -16.98 -16.49 -7.88
CA GLN A 105 -17.03 -15.68 -6.68
C GLN A 105 -16.80 -16.55 -5.45
N GLY A 106 -15.99 -16.06 -4.52
CA GLY A 106 -15.72 -16.76 -3.28
C GLY A 106 -15.44 -15.82 -2.12
N TRP A 107 -15.48 -16.35 -0.93
CA TRP A 107 -15.27 -15.64 0.32
C TRP A 107 -13.86 -15.87 0.82
N VAL A 108 -13.27 -14.82 1.38
CA VAL A 108 -11.97 -14.87 2.06
C VAL A 108 -12.07 -14.10 3.36
N ARG A 109 -11.28 -14.51 4.35
CA ARG A 109 -11.16 -13.78 5.61
C ARG A 109 -10.41 -12.47 5.41
N GLU A 110 -10.78 -11.43 6.16
CA GLU A 110 -10.11 -10.12 6.06
C GLU A 110 -8.60 -10.19 6.32
N LYS A 111 -8.14 -11.06 7.24
CA LYS A 111 -6.70 -11.25 7.50
C LYS A 111 -5.95 -11.83 6.30
N GLU A 112 -6.55 -12.83 5.64
CA GLU A 112 -5.98 -13.44 4.43
C GLU A 112 -6.01 -12.46 3.27
N LEU A 113 -7.10 -11.68 3.13
CA LEU A 113 -7.21 -10.61 2.14
C LEU A 113 -6.05 -9.61 2.24
N LYS A 114 -5.80 -9.07 3.45
CA LYS A 114 -4.75 -8.06 3.68
C LYS A 114 -3.34 -8.57 3.43
N LYS A 115 -3.13 -9.89 3.53
CA LYS A 115 -1.83 -10.50 3.32
C LYS A 115 -1.58 -10.81 1.84
N SER A 116 -2.59 -11.35 1.16
CA SER A 116 -2.41 -11.97 -0.15
C SER A 116 -2.82 -11.09 -1.32
N PHE A 117 -3.45 -9.93 -1.06
CA PHE A 117 -3.96 -9.04 -2.10
C PHE A 117 -3.45 -7.61 -1.97
N VAL A 118 -3.23 -6.95 -3.12
CA VAL A 118 -2.79 -5.56 -3.21
C VAL A 118 -3.67 -4.81 -4.21
N PRO A 119 -4.02 -3.53 -3.98
CA PRO A 119 -4.73 -2.73 -4.98
C PRO A 119 -4.00 -2.68 -6.31
N THR A 120 -4.74 -2.73 -7.43
CA THR A 120 -4.16 -2.69 -8.79
C THR A 120 -3.55 -1.34 -9.17
N ASP A 121 -3.69 -0.32 -8.33
CA ASP A 121 -3.19 1.02 -8.60
C ASP A 121 -1.66 1.05 -8.61
N SER A 122 -1.06 1.67 -9.63
CA SER A 122 0.41 1.71 -9.78
C SER A 122 1.13 2.29 -8.56
N ILE A 123 0.53 3.26 -7.88
CA ILE A 123 1.09 3.87 -6.67
C ILE A 123 1.10 2.85 -5.52
N SER A 124 -0.02 2.15 -5.33
CA SER A 124 -0.15 1.14 -4.28
C SER A 124 0.79 -0.04 -4.51
N GLN A 125 0.96 -0.49 -5.76
CA GLN A 125 1.92 -1.53 -6.12
C GLN A 125 3.37 -1.09 -5.89
N ALA A 126 3.72 0.16 -6.22
CA ALA A 126 5.04 0.70 -5.96
C ALA A 126 5.32 0.74 -4.44
N ILE A 127 4.36 1.23 -3.65
CA ILE A 127 4.49 1.23 -2.18
C ILE A 127 4.65 -0.19 -1.66
N HIS A 128 3.86 -1.15 -2.13
CA HIS A 128 3.97 -2.55 -1.73
C HIS A 128 5.36 -3.12 -2.06
N LEU A 129 5.87 -2.87 -3.28
CA LEU A 129 7.20 -3.31 -3.71
C LEU A 129 8.32 -2.75 -2.83
N PHE A 130 8.25 -1.46 -2.45
CA PHE A 130 9.26 -0.83 -1.60
C PHE A 130 9.09 -1.11 -0.10
N SER A 131 7.87 -1.42 0.32
CA SER A 131 7.55 -1.85 1.67
C SER A 131 7.91 -3.31 1.92
N ASP A 132 8.18 -4.10 0.87
CA ASP A 132 8.69 -5.45 1.01
C ASP A 132 9.95 -5.43 1.90
N THR A 133 9.99 -6.35 2.85
CA THR A 133 11.15 -6.61 3.71
C THR A 133 12.45 -6.67 2.91
N HIS A 134 12.46 -7.31 1.74
CA HIS A 134 13.66 -7.44 0.93
C HIS A 134 14.11 -6.12 0.29
N ALA A 135 13.18 -5.36 -0.29
CA ALA A 135 13.47 -4.09 -0.93
C ALA A 135 13.92 -3.02 0.09
N SER A 136 13.28 -3.00 1.26
CA SER A 136 13.62 -2.05 2.33
C SER A 136 15.04 -2.28 2.88
N TYR A 137 15.46 -3.53 3.13
CA TYR A 137 16.84 -3.82 3.52
C TYR A 137 17.85 -3.40 2.44
N PHE A 138 17.53 -3.65 1.16
CA PHE A 138 18.38 -3.24 0.04
C PHE A 138 18.56 -1.72 -0.01
N ILE A 139 17.49 -0.93 0.16
CA ILE A 139 17.56 0.53 0.17
C ILE A 139 18.45 1.04 1.30
N ILE A 140 18.33 0.46 2.51
CA ILE A 140 19.16 0.84 3.66
C ILE A 140 20.65 0.57 3.37
N ILE A 141 20.98 -0.62 2.87
CA ILE A 141 22.36 -0.99 2.53
C ILE A 141 22.91 -0.08 1.42
N PHE A 142 22.11 0.18 0.39
CA PHE A 142 22.48 1.08 -0.70
C PHE A 142 22.73 2.51 -0.20
N ALA A 143 21.87 3.03 0.67
CA ALA A 143 22.04 4.35 1.29
C ALA A 143 23.32 4.44 2.13
N LEU A 144 23.65 3.38 2.89
CA LEU A 144 24.91 3.31 3.63
C LEU A 144 26.12 3.31 2.68
N PHE A 145 26.06 2.53 1.60
CA PHE A 145 27.14 2.47 0.61
C PHE A 145 27.37 3.82 -0.08
N VAL A 146 26.29 4.47 -0.55
CA VAL A 146 26.35 5.81 -1.14
C VAL A 146 26.86 6.83 -0.12
N GLY A 147 26.41 6.77 1.13
CA GLY A 147 26.89 7.63 2.22
C GLY A 147 28.39 7.51 2.45
N VAL A 148 28.91 6.29 2.53
CA VAL A 148 30.36 6.02 2.67
C VAL A 148 31.13 6.48 1.44
N TYR A 149 30.62 6.21 0.24
CA TYR A 149 31.24 6.65 -1.01
C TYR A 149 31.36 8.18 -1.08
N LEU A 150 30.26 8.89 -0.80
CA LEU A 150 30.24 10.35 -0.76
C LEU A 150 31.19 10.89 0.31
N PHE A 151 31.15 10.35 1.53
CA PHE A 151 32.06 10.75 2.61
C PHE A 151 33.53 10.59 2.21
N ARG A 152 33.86 9.47 1.57
CA ARG A 152 35.21 9.19 1.08
C ARG A 152 35.62 10.13 -0.07
N ALA A 153 34.70 10.47 -0.97
CA ALA A 153 34.93 11.46 -2.04
C ALA A 153 35.18 12.88 -1.47
N PHE A 154 34.44 13.28 -0.42
CA PHE A 154 34.67 14.52 0.32
C PHE A 154 36.04 14.53 1.01
N ARG A 155 36.40 13.46 1.73
CA ARG A 155 37.70 13.34 2.43
C ARG A 155 38.90 13.36 1.48
N ARG A 156 38.74 12.84 0.26
CA ARG A 156 39.79 12.83 -0.77
C ARG A 156 39.92 14.14 -1.54
N LYS A 157 39.19 15.21 -1.17
CA LYS A 157 39.18 16.53 -1.85
C LYS A 157 38.95 16.47 -3.37
N GLN A 158 38.41 15.37 -3.90
CA GLN A 158 38.14 15.19 -5.34
C GLN A 158 36.89 15.97 -5.80
N LEU A 159 36.07 16.44 -4.85
CA LEU A 159 35.06 17.45 -5.14
C LEU A 159 35.73 18.82 -5.08
N GLN A 160 36.57 19.14 -6.07
CA GLN A 160 36.91 20.54 -6.32
C GLN A 160 35.58 21.27 -6.56
N MET A 161 35.20 22.13 -5.61
CA MET A 161 34.15 23.11 -5.84
C MET A 161 34.77 24.19 -6.72
N VAL A 162 34.85 23.91 -8.03
CA VAL A 162 35.57 24.70 -9.05
C VAL A 162 35.12 26.17 -9.10
N TYR A 163 33.99 26.55 -8.49
CA TYR A 163 33.44 27.91 -8.60
C TYR A 163 33.90 28.92 -7.54
N PHE A 164 34.74 28.55 -6.56
CA PHE A 164 35.07 29.46 -5.44
C PHE A 164 36.53 29.89 -5.33
N ASN A 165 37.35 29.64 -6.35
CA ASN A 165 38.79 29.93 -6.27
C ASN A 165 39.29 31.08 -7.15
N ASP A 166 38.39 31.87 -7.75
CA ASP A 166 38.73 33.10 -8.46
C ASP A 166 37.93 34.28 -7.90
N ILE A 167 38.35 34.78 -6.73
CA ILE A 167 38.15 36.19 -6.33
C ILE A 167 39.48 36.59 -5.67
N ASP A 168 40.44 36.98 -6.51
CA ASP A 168 41.49 37.95 -6.16
C ASP A 168 40.99 39.35 -6.54
#